data_AF-A0A177SUN3-F1
#
_entry.id   AF-A0A177SUN3-F1
#
_cell.length_a   1.000
_cell.length_b   1.000
_cell.length_c   1.000
_cell.angle_alpha   90.00
_cell.angle_beta   90.00
_cell.angle_gamma   90.00
#
_symmetry.space_group_name_H-M   'P 1'
#
loop_
_entity.id
_entity.type
_entity.pdbx_description
1 polymer ?
#
loop_
_entity_poly.entity_id
_entity_poly.type
_entity_poly.pdbx_seq_one_letter_code
_entity_poly.pdbx_strand_id
1 'polypeptide(L)'
;MSHCTKFEFSYASEEAIVKAFGKMGLRPTTGLVATFASDFSKKVLGKIGYMGTQQFRAICGQTADKFNLFVCQVEQDAYTLLVERDTVSAGDEAIMADLASSFQKAYVSVAIDETVRRIEASGVPAKVTETLQGFDIEFGPRHEYSIHVTFSGDEIIEEVRGVKGDICTRLTEELESLLSRPTSELVTEWKPEYTVVHEEQTLQILSAHL
;
A
#
# COMPACT_ATOMS: atom_id res chain seq x y z
N MET A 1 -15.82 -18.27 -5.89
CA MET A 1 -15.23 -18.43 -4.54
C MET A 1 -14.52 -17.13 -4.19
N SER A 2 -14.70 -16.61 -2.99
CA SER A 2 -14.06 -15.37 -2.54
C SER A 2 -13.02 -15.69 -1.46
N HIS A 3 -11.95 -14.90 -1.35
CA HIS A 3 -11.01 -15.02 -0.22
C HIS A 3 -10.79 -13.66 0.44
N CYS A 4 -10.35 -13.71 1.69
CA CYS A 4 -9.89 -12.56 2.45
C CYS A 4 -8.52 -12.91 3.02
N THR A 5 -7.47 -12.20 2.63
CA THR A 5 -6.12 -12.35 3.19
C THR A 5 -5.82 -11.16 4.09
N LYS A 6 -5.27 -11.45 5.26
CA LYS A 6 -4.80 -10.45 6.23
C LYS A 6 -3.32 -10.63 6.49
N PHE A 7 -2.55 -9.54 6.47
CA PHE A 7 -1.10 -9.56 6.66
C PHE A 7 -0.54 -8.24 7.21
N GLU A 8 0.67 -8.32 7.77
CA GLU A 8 1.43 -7.17 8.24
C GLU A 8 2.08 -6.43 7.07
N PHE A 9 1.91 -5.11 7.04
CA PHE A 9 2.44 -4.22 6.02
C PHE A 9 3.96 -4.07 6.13
N SER A 10 4.63 -4.05 4.98
CA SER A 10 6.02 -3.65 4.89
C SER A 10 6.34 -3.00 3.54
N TYR A 11 7.25 -2.03 3.56
CA TYR A 11 7.88 -1.55 2.34
C TYR A 11 8.91 -2.58 1.88
N ALA A 12 8.57 -3.34 0.83
CA ALA A 12 9.41 -4.44 0.32
C ALA A 12 10.17 -4.09 -0.97
N SER A 13 9.67 -3.13 -1.76
CA SER A 13 10.20 -2.83 -3.11
C SER A 13 10.77 -1.42 -3.22
N GLU A 14 12.07 -1.34 -3.53
CA GLU A 14 12.77 -0.08 -3.80
C GLU A 14 12.14 0.66 -5.00
N GLU A 15 11.75 -0.05 -6.04
CA GLU A 15 11.10 0.54 -7.21
C GLU A 15 9.75 1.16 -6.84
N ALA A 16 8.95 0.46 -6.03
CA ALA A 16 7.67 0.99 -5.55
C ALA A 16 7.86 2.20 -4.63
N ILE A 17 8.92 2.23 -3.81
CA ILE A 17 9.30 3.39 -2.99
C ILE A 17 9.56 4.61 -3.88
N VAL A 18 10.38 4.46 -4.94
CA VAL A 18 10.67 5.56 -5.88
C VAL A 18 9.39 6.08 -6.54
N LYS A 19 8.50 5.18 -6.98
CA LYS A 19 7.21 5.55 -7.57
C LYS A 19 6.29 6.25 -6.55
N ALA A 20 6.30 5.82 -5.28
CA ALA A 20 5.52 6.42 -4.21
C ALA A 20 5.94 7.88 -3.93
N PHE A 21 7.25 8.17 -3.92
CA PHE A 21 7.75 9.54 -3.88
C PHE A 21 7.19 10.37 -5.05
N GLY A 22 7.19 9.80 -6.26
CA GLY A 22 6.62 10.44 -7.44
C GLY A 22 5.12 10.75 -7.29
N LYS A 23 4.32 9.84 -6.74
CA LYS A 23 2.89 10.05 -6.46
C LYS A 23 2.66 11.17 -5.44
N MET A 24 3.59 11.39 -4.51
CA MET A 24 3.56 12.53 -3.59
C MET A 24 4.05 13.85 -4.23
N GLY A 25 4.39 13.85 -5.53
CA GLY A 25 4.96 15.01 -6.21
C GLY A 25 6.41 15.32 -5.82
N LEU A 26 7.08 14.39 -5.14
CA LEU A 26 8.47 14.53 -4.71
C LEU A 26 9.41 13.99 -5.78
N ARG A 27 10.61 14.57 -5.85
CA ARG A 27 11.68 14.08 -6.73
C ARG A 27 12.66 13.25 -5.89
N PRO A 28 12.60 11.91 -5.95
CA PRO A 28 13.48 11.09 -5.14
C PRO A 28 14.93 11.18 -5.64
N THR A 29 15.87 11.17 -4.70
CA THR A 29 17.30 11.01 -4.96
C THR A 29 17.85 9.87 -4.10
N THR A 30 18.93 9.24 -4.54
CA THR A 30 19.64 8.27 -3.69
C THR A 30 20.74 9.00 -2.93
N GLY A 31 20.83 8.76 -1.62
CA GLY A 31 21.84 9.35 -0.77
C GLY A 31 22.36 8.37 0.29
N LEU A 32 23.49 8.71 0.88
CA LEU A 32 23.99 8.07 2.09
C LEU A 32 23.52 8.90 3.28
N VAL A 33 22.75 8.29 4.18
CA VAL A 33 22.25 8.92 5.41
C VAL A 33 22.92 8.28 6.61
N ALA A 34 23.04 9.03 7.70
CA ALA A 34 23.66 8.55 8.93
C ALA A 34 22.76 8.82 10.14
N THR A 35 22.73 7.88 11.06
CA THR A 35 22.11 8.09 12.38
C THR A 35 23.13 8.73 13.31
N PHE A 36 22.65 9.63 14.15
CA PHE A 36 23.47 10.31 15.15
C PHE A 36 22.81 10.15 16.51
N ALA A 37 23.60 9.84 17.53
CA ALA A 37 23.11 9.70 18.91
C ALA A 37 22.59 11.01 19.52
N SER A 38 22.94 12.15 18.93
CA SER A 38 22.47 13.47 19.40
C SER A 38 22.57 14.54 18.31
N ASP A 39 21.84 15.62 18.51
CA ASP A 39 21.93 16.85 17.71
C ASP A 39 23.33 17.44 17.72
N PHE A 40 24.06 17.35 18.84
CA PHE A 40 25.45 17.76 18.92
C PHE A 40 26.33 16.91 17.99
N SER A 41 26.15 15.59 17.99
CA SER A 41 26.88 14.70 17.10
C SER A 41 26.59 14.99 15.63
N LYS A 42 25.33 15.28 15.26
CA LYS A 42 24.95 15.63 13.88
C LYS A 42 25.47 17.01 13.46
N LYS A 43 25.17 18.06 14.24
CA LYS A 43 25.37 19.46 13.85
C LYS A 43 26.79 19.98 14.12
N VAL A 44 27.52 19.38 15.07
CA VAL A 44 28.88 19.79 15.45
C VAL A 44 29.90 18.75 15.02
N LEU A 45 29.79 17.51 15.53
CA LEU A 45 30.80 16.48 15.23
C LEU A 45 30.77 16.07 13.75
N GLY A 46 29.59 16.06 13.12
CA GLY A 46 29.44 15.80 11.68
C GLY A 46 30.25 16.78 10.81
N LYS A 47 30.36 18.05 11.22
CA LYS A 47 31.13 19.07 10.47
C LYS A 47 32.64 18.86 10.52
N ILE A 48 33.13 18.10 11.49
CA ILE A 48 34.55 17.77 11.66
C ILE A 48 34.86 16.32 11.26
N GLY A 49 33.94 15.65 10.57
CA GLY A 49 34.15 14.34 9.96
C GLY A 49 33.64 13.14 10.76
N TYR A 50 32.91 13.34 11.87
CA TYR A 50 32.22 12.23 12.54
C TYR A 50 31.08 11.71 11.67
N MET A 51 31.11 10.42 11.39
CA MET A 51 30.28 9.79 10.37
C MET A 51 28.94 9.23 10.86
N GLY A 52 28.59 9.49 12.13
CA GLY A 52 27.41 8.93 12.79
C GLY A 52 27.70 7.55 13.39
N THR A 53 26.66 6.96 13.98
CA THR A 53 26.71 5.62 14.60
C THR A 53 26.47 4.53 13.58
N GLN A 54 25.64 4.79 12.57
CA GLN A 54 25.35 3.88 11.46
C GLN A 54 25.11 4.69 10.19
N GLN A 55 25.39 4.09 9.04
CA GLN A 55 25.15 4.67 7.73
C GLN A 55 24.33 3.73 6.87
N PHE A 56 23.39 4.30 6.12
CA PHE A 56 22.47 3.55 5.28
C PHE A 56 22.37 4.23 3.93
N ARG A 57 22.25 3.43 2.87
CA ARG A 57 21.73 3.93 1.60
C ARG A 57 20.24 4.23 1.79
N ALA A 58 19.80 5.40 1.38
CA ALA A 58 18.40 5.81 1.43
C ALA A 58 17.92 6.38 0.11
N ILE A 59 16.63 6.22 -0.14
CA ILE A 59 15.88 7.06 -1.08
C ILE A 59 15.37 8.26 -0.31
N CYS A 60 15.76 9.44 -0.77
CA CYS A 60 15.51 10.71 -0.11
C CYS A 60 14.52 11.53 -0.91
N GLY A 61 13.62 12.23 -0.23
CA GLY A 61 12.77 13.28 -0.79
C GLY A 61 12.63 14.43 0.18
N GLN A 62 12.32 15.62 -0.31
CA GLN A 62 12.09 16.79 0.54
C GLN A 62 10.80 17.49 0.11
N THR A 63 9.92 17.76 1.08
CA THR A 63 8.70 18.52 0.84
C THR A 63 8.99 20.03 0.71
N ALA A 64 8.04 20.78 0.16
CA ALA A 64 8.16 22.25 0.08
C ALA A 64 8.34 22.91 1.46
N ASP A 65 7.76 22.31 2.50
CA ASP A 65 7.84 22.76 3.90
C ASP A 65 9.13 22.32 4.63
N LYS A 66 10.08 21.75 3.88
CA LYS A 66 11.41 21.30 4.33
C LYS A 66 11.38 20.10 5.28
N PHE A 67 10.37 19.24 5.18
CA PHE A 67 10.43 17.91 5.77
C PHE A 67 11.25 17.02 4.85
N ASN A 68 12.27 16.37 5.41
CA ASN A 68 13.05 15.36 4.72
C ASN A 68 12.43 13.99 5.00
N LEU A 69 12.23 13.21 3.94
CA LEU A 69 11.77 11.84 4.00
C LEU A 69 12.93 10.96 3.53
N PHE A 70 13.23 9.92 4.30
CA PHE A 70 14.23 8.92 3.97
C PHE A 70 13.61 7.55 4.06
N VAL A 71 13.77 6.75 3.02
CA VAL A 71 13.40 5.35 3.05
C VAL A 71 14.68 4.53 2.94
N CYS A 72 15.00 3.79 3.99
CA CYS A 72 16.24 3.02 4.10
C CYS A 72 15.98 1.63 4.65
N GLN A 73 16.80 0.68 4.23
CA GLN A 73 16.76 -0.68 4.74
C GLN A 73 17.55 -0.75 6.06
N VAL A 74 16.84 -0.65 7.18
CA VAL A 74 17.43 -0.72 8.54
C VAL A 74 17.46 -2.17 9.05
N GLU A 75 16.46 -2.96 8.64
CA GLU A 75 16.33 -4.40 8.93
C GLU A 75 16.52 -5.22 7.65
N GLN A 76 16.88 -6.50 7.78
CA GLN A 76 16.90 -7.40 6.62
C GLN A 76 15.52 -7.45 5.97
N ASP A 77 15.49 -7.28 4.64
CA ASP A 77 14.31 -7.44 3.77
C ASP A 77 13.12 -6.48 3.99
N ALA A 78 13.30 -5.40 4.76
CA ALA A 78 12.29 -4.36 4.90
C ALA A 78 12.88 -2.95 4.93
N TYR A 79 12.20 -2.03 4.26
CA TYR A 79 12.53 -0.61 4.30
C TYR A 79 11.72 0.09 5.39
N THR A 80 12.32 1.10 6.00
CA THR A 80 11.69 1.96 7.01
C THR A 80 11.65 3.39 6.49
N LEU A 81 10.48 4.02 6.59
CA LEU A 81 10.32 5.45 6.36
C LEU A 81 10.71 6.22 7.62
N LEU A 82 11.62 7.18 7.47
CA LEU A 82 12.00 8.15 8.46
C LEU A 82 11.63 9.54 7.94
N VAL A 83 10.99 10.34 8.78
CA VAL A 83 10.68 11.74 8.48
C VAL A 83 11.45 12.60 9.47
N GLU A 84 12.11 13.66 9.00
CA GLU A 84 12.77 14.63 9.88
C GLU A 84 12.58 16.06 9.37
N ARG A 85 12.80 17.01 10.26
CA ARG A 85 12.94 18.43 9.94
C ARG A 85 14.11 19.00 10.72
N ASP A 86 14.92 19.84 10.08
CA ASP A 86 16.14 20.40 10.72
C ASP A 86 15.85 21.20 11.99
N THR A 87 14.70 21.87 12.03
CA THR A 87 14.24 22.68 13.17
C THR A 87 12.82 22.25 13.52
N VAL A 88 12.68 21.60 14.68
CA VAL A 88 11.39 21.13 15.18
C VAL A 88 10.57 22.31 15.67
N SER A 89 9.33 22.39 15.20
CA SER A 89 8.33 23.38 15.57
C SER A 89 7.12 22.70 16.21
N ALA A 90 6.32 23.46 16.97
CA ALA A 90 5.07 22.95 17.51
C ALA A 90 4.14 22.50 16.35
N GLY A 91 3.64 21.28 16.42
CA GLY A 91 2.79 20.67 15.38
C GLY A 91 3.53 19.86 14.32
N ASP A 92 4.87 19.86 14.30
CA ASP A 92 5.64 19.04 13.34
C ASP A 92 5.34 17.54 13.50
N GLU A 93 5.09 17.05 14.72
CA GLU A 93 4.73 15.64 14.95
C GLU A 93 3.47 15.22 14.19
N ALA A 94 2.43 16.05 14.19
CA ALA A 94 1.20 15.77 13.45
C ALA A 94 1.45 15.78 11.93
N ILE A 95 2.22 16.74 11.44
CA ILE A 95 2.58 16.83 10.02
C ILE A 95 3.43 15.62 9.60
N MET A 96 4.36 15.17 10.44
CA MET A 96 5.18 13.99 10.18
C MET A 96 4.33 12.72 10.12
N ALA A 97 3.34 12.58 11.01
CA ALA A 97 2.40 11.47 10.96
C ALA A 97 1.54 11.49 9.69
N ASP A 98 1.03 12.67 9.30
CA ASP A 98 0.26 12.84 8.07
C ASP A 98 1.11 12.54 6.81
N LEU A 99 2.38 12.94 6.81
CA LEU A 99 3.33 12.62 5.74
C LEU A 99 3.63 11.12 5.68
N ALA A 100 3.80 10.46 6.83
CA ALA A 100 4.02 9.02 6.88
C ALA A 100 2.80 8.24 6.35
N SER A 101 1.58 8.64 6.76
CA SER A 101 0.34 8.06 6.24
C SER A 101 0.16 8.31 4.74
N SER A 102 0.46 9.53 4.28
CA SER A 102 0.39 9.88 2.86
C SER A 102 1.38 9.07 2.02
N PHE A 103 2.59 8.85 2.54
CA PHE A 103 3.59 8.01 1.88
C PHE A 103 3.15 6.55 1.81
N GLN A 104 2.64 6.00 2.91
CA GLN A 104 2.10 4.64 2.94
C GLN A 104 0.99 4.46 1.91
N LYS A 105 0.03 5.38 1.88
CA LYS A 105 -1.06 5.36 0.89
C LYS A 105 -0.56 5.48 -0.55
N ALA A 106 0.43 6.33 -0.80
CA ALA A 106 1.07 6.45 -2.10
C ALA A 106 1.76 5.14 -2.51
N TYR A 107 2.45 4.46 -1.59
CA TYR A 107 3.09 3.18 -1.82
C TYR A 107 2.07 2.07 -2.12
N VAL A 108 1.01 1.96 -1.31
CA VAL A 108 -0.09 1.02 -1.58
C VAL A 108 -0.70 1.28 -2.96
N SER A 109 -0.94 2.55 -3.31
CA SER A 109 -1.45 2.91 -4.64
C SER A 109 -0.52 2.47 -5.79
N VAL A 110 0.79 2.40 -5.58
CA VAL A 110 1.72 1.84 -6.59
C VAL A 110 1.48 0.34 -6.77
N ALA A 111 1.33 -0.41 -5.68
CA ALA A 111 1.05 -1.85 -5.76
C ALA A 111 -0.29 -2.11 -6.48
N ILE A 112 -1.31 -1.30 -6.17
CA ILE A 112 -2.62 -1.34 -6.86
C ILE A 112 -2.48 -1.06 -8.35
N ASP A 113 -1.73 -0.02 -8.74
CA ASP A 113 -1.49 0.30 -10.15
C ASP A 113 -0.80 -0.86 -10.89
N GLU A 114 0.15 -1.55 -10.25
CA GLU A 114 0.85 -2.70 -10.82
C GLU A 114 -0.10 -3.89 -11.02
N THR A 115 -0.93 -4.20 -10.02
CA THR A 115 -1.99 -5.22 -10.14
C THR A 115 -2.94 -4.90 -11.29
N VAL A 116 -3.40 -3.66 -11.41
CA VAL A 116 -4.33 -3.23 -12.46
C VAL A 116 -3.72 -3.36 -13.84
N ARG A 117 -2.46 -2.90 -14.02
CA ARG A 117 -1.75 -3.04 -15.30
C ARG A 117 -1.65 -4.49 -15.73
N ARG A 118 -1.45 -5.43 -14.80
CA ARG A 118 -1.37 -6.86 -15.11
C ARG A 118 -2.73 -7.44 -15.53
N ILE A 119 -3.81 -7.01 -14.86
CA ILE A 119 -5.18 -7.38 -15.25
C ILE A 119 -5.47 -6.87 -16.67
N GLU A 120 -5.16 -5.60 -16.95
CA GLU A 120 -5.35 -4.98 -18.26
C GLU A 120 -4.48 -5.61 -19.35
N ALA A 121 -3.22 -5.97 -19.04
CA ALA A 121 -2.33 -6.68 -19.95
C ALA A 121 -2.88 -8.06 -20.36
N SER A 122 -3.77 -8.64 -19.55
CA SER A 122 -4.48 -9.88 -19.86
C SER A 122 -5.73 -9.66 -20.73
N GLY A 123 -5.99 -8.41 -21.17
CA GLY A 123 -7.14 -8.03 -21.97
C GLY A 123 -8.43 -7.85 -21.15
N VAL A 124 -8.34 -7.83 -19.82
CA VAL A 124 -9.48 -7.66 -18.93
C VAL A 124 -9.56 -6.20 -18.50
N PRO A 125 -10.68 -5.49 -18.76
CA PRO A 125 -10.81 -4.11 -18.31
C PRO A 125 -10.87 -4.07 -16.77
N ALA A 126 -10.23 -3.05 -16.20
CA ALA A 126 -10.17 -2.82 -14.76
C ALA A 126 -10.35 -1.34 -14.45
N LYS A 127 -10.84 -1.04 -13.26
CA LYS A 127 -11.06 0.30 -12.75
C LYS A 127 -10.70 0.34 -11.27
N VAL A 128 -10.02 1.41 -10.86
CA VAL A 128 -9.69 1.66 -9.45
C VAL A 128 -10.55 2.79 -8.91
N THR A 129 -11.10 2.59 -7.72
CA THR A 129 -11.74 3.64 -6.92
C THR A 129 -11.01 3.75 -5.59
N GLU A 130 -10.49 4.93 -5.29
CA GLU A 130 -9.91 5.23 -3.99
C GLU A 130 -11.01 5.55 -2.97
N THR A 131 -10.94 4.94 -1.79
CA THR A 131 -11.87 5.17 -0.68
C THR A 131 -11.13 5.78 0.51
N LEU A 132 -11.87 6.15 1.56
CA LEU A 132 -11.27 6.64 2.80
C LEU A 132 -10.45 5.55 3.52
N GLN A 133 -10.79 4.28 3.32
CA GLN A 133 -10.22 3.13 4.03
C GLN A 133 -9.25 2.31 3.16
N GLY A 134 -9.14 2.64 1.87
CA GLY A 134 -8.18 2.02 0.96
C GLY A 134 -8.57 2.13 -0.51
N PHE A 135 -8.58 1.01 -1.23
CA PHE A 135 -8.79 0.94 -2.69
C PHE A 135 -9.72 -0.20 -3.08
N ASP A 136 -10.62 0.08 -4.02
CA ASP A 136 -11.46 -0.91 -4.68
C ASP A 136 -11.02 -1.05 -6.14
N ILE A 137 -10.64 -2.27 -6.52
CA ILE A 137 -10.33 -2.63 -7.91
C ILE A 137 -11.51 -3.42 -8.45
N GLU A 138 -12.25 -2.87 -9.41
CA GLU A 138 -13.32 -3.58 -10.12
C GLU A 138 -12.78 -4.04 -11.48
N PHE A 139 -13.03 -5.28 -11.88
CA PHE A 139 -12.51 -5.82 -13.14
C PHE A 139 -13.42 -6.90 -13.75
N GLY A 140 -13.19 -7.19 -15.03
CA GLY A 140 -14.03 -8.09 -15.82
C GLY A 140 -14.81 -7.36 -16.91
N PRO A 141 -15.29 -8.04 -17.96
CA PRO A 141 -16.00 -7.41 -19.07
C PRO A 141 -17.17 -6.50 -18.67
N ARG A 142 -17.78 -6.76 -17.50
CA ARG A 142 -18.87 -5.98 -16.90
C ARG A 142 -18.51 -5.46 -15.51
N HIS A 143 -17.24 -5.49 -15.11
CA HIS A 143 -16.77 -5.13 -13.77
C HIS A 143 -17.44 -5.99 -12.67
N GLU A 144 -17.62 -7.28 -12.96
CA GLU A 144 -18.31 -8.22 -12.08
C GLU A 144 -17.44 -8.80 -10.95
N TYR A 145 -16.12 -8.59 -11.01
CA TYR A 145 -15.15 -9.03 -10.02
C TYR A 145 -14.58 -7.83 -9.29
N SER A 146 -14.21 -8.01 -8.01
CA SER A 146 -13.56 -6.95 -7.26
C SER A 146 -12.46 -7.44 -6.31
N ILE A 147 -11.50 -6.56 -6.06
CA ILE A 147 -10.51 -6.68 -4.98
C ILE A 147 -10.68 -5.44 -4.10
N HIS A 148 -10.99 -5.64 -2.83
CA HIS A 148 -11.06 -4.59 -1.82
C HIS A 148 -9.80 -4.64 -0.98
N VAL A 149 -9.00 -3.58 -1.00
CA VAL A 149 -7.76 -3.46 -0.23
C VAL A 149 -7.97 -2.37 0.81
N THR A 150 -7.98 -2.73 2.08
CA THR A 150 -8.03 -1.79 3.20
C THR A 150 -6.75 -1.87 4.01
N PHE A 151 -6.33 -0.73 4.55
CA PHE A 151 -5.13 -0.63 5.36
C PHE A 151 -5.37 0.27 6.56
N SER A 152 -4.90 -0.18 7.73
CA SER A 152 -5.06 0.53 9.00
C SER A 152 -3.81 0.34 9.84
N GLY A 153 -2.99 1.40 9.95
CA GLY A 153 -1.68 1.29 10.58
C GLY A 153 -0.81 0.32 9.79
N ASP A 154 -0.26 -0.69 10.46
CA ASP A 154 0.62 -1.69 9.85
C ASP A 154 -0.12 -2.95 9.40
N GLU A 155 -1.44 -2.92 9.32
CA GLU A 155 -2.26 -4.06 8.89
C GLU A 155 -2.91 -3.81 7.53
N ILE A 156 -2.82 -4.78 6.64
CA ILE A 156 -3.54 -4.81 5.36
C ILE A 156 -4.51 -5.97 5.34
N ILE A 157 -5.72 -5.68 4.88
CA ILE A 157 -6.76 -6.65 4.60
C ILE A 157 -7.10 -6.53 3.11
N GLU A 158 -7.04 -7.66 2.42
CA GLU A 158 -7.38 -7.77 1.02
C GLU A 158 -8.51 -8.78 0.86
N GLU A 159 -9.57 -8.39 0.16
CA GLU A 159 -10.73 -9.25 -0.08
C GLU A 159 -11.04 -9.33 -1.58
N VAL A 160 -10.92 -10.53 -2.15
CA VAL A 160 -11.31 -10.81 -3.53
C VAL A 160 -12.74 -11.35 -3.59
N ARG A 161 -13.57 -10.78 -4.46
CA ARG A 161 -14.97 -11.17 -4.64
C ARG A 161 -15.28 -11.55 -6.08
N GLY A 162 -16.10 -12.60 -6.23
CA GLY A 162 -16.69 -13.01 -7.50
C GLY A 162 -15.80 -13.88 -8.41
N VAL A 163 -14.50 -13.98 -8.13
CA VAL A 163 -13.56 -14.79 -8.91
C VAL A 163 -13.80 -16.29 -8.68
N LYS A 164 -13.44 -17.16 -9.64
CA LYS A 164 -13.56 -18.62 -9.49
C LYS A 164 -12.23 -19.30 -9.77
N GLY A 165 -11.92 -20.33 -8.98
CA GLY A 165 -10.72 -21.17 -9.13
C GLY A 165 -9.41 -20.48 -8.72
N ASP A 166 -8.28 -21.08 -9.10
CA ASP A 166 -6.91 -20.70 -8.71
C ASP A 166 -6.45 -19.33 -9.25
N ILE A 167 -7.27 -18.68 -10.07
CA ILE A 167 -7.02 -17.31 -10.55
C ILE A 167 -7.09 -16.33 -9.36
N CYS A 168 -7.89 -16.64 -8.35
CA CYS A 168 -8.11 -15.80 -7.17
C CYS A 168 -6.81 -15.48 -6.43
N THR A 169 -5.97 -16.49 -6.16
CA THR A 169 -4.69 -16.31 -5.46
C THR A 169 -3.64 -15.64 -6.35
N ARG A 170 -3.56 -16.02 -7.64
CA ARG A 170 -2.59 -15.43 -8.57
C ARG A 170 -2.78 -13.94 -8.83
N LEU A 171 -4.01 -13.44 -8.64
CA LEU A 171 -4.33 -12.02 -8.78
C LEU A 171 -3.70 -11.19 -7.67
N THR A 172 -3.47 -11.79 -6.51
CA THR A 172 -3.14 -11.06 -5.28
C THR A 172 -1.72 -11.36 -4.78
N GLU A 173 -1.11 -12.45 -5.23
CA GLU A 173 0.30 -12.79 -4.97
C GLU A 173 1.26 -11.60 -5.17
N GLU A 174 1.08 -10.84 -6.26
CA GLU A 174 1.94 -9.68 -6.55
C GLU A 174 1.68 -8.51 -5.61
N LEU A 175 0.40 -8.24 -5.32
CA LEU A 175 -0.02 -7.24 -4.34
C LEU A 175 0.57 -7.58 -2.96
N GLU A 176 0.40 -8.83 -2.51
CA GLU A 176 0.94 -9.36 -1.26
C GLU A 176 2.47 -9.24 -1.24
N SER A 177 3.17 -9.57 -2.33
CA SER A 177 4.64 -9.47 -2.40
C SER A 177 5.19 -8.05 -2.29
N LEU A 178 4.41 -7.05 -2.76
CA LEU A 178 4.81 -5.65 -2.71
C LEU A 178 4.52 -5.02 -1.35
N LEU A 179 3.52 -5.54 -0.64
CA LEU A 179 2.96 -4.95 0.56
C LEU A 179 3.31 -5.71 1.84
N SER A 180 3.93 -6.88 1.77
CA SER A 180 4.34 -7.70 2.91
C SER A 180 5.82 -8.09 2.83
N ARG A 181 6.41 -8.53 3.95
CA ARG A 181 7.75 -9.12 3.92
C ARG A 181 7.67 -10.53 3.34
N PRO A 182 8.73 -11.04 2.67
CA PRO A 182 8.76 -12.43 2.20
C PRO A 182 8.52 -13.48 3.30
N THR A 183 8.80 -13.12 4.56
CA THR A 183 8.62 -13.99 5.74
C THR A 183 7.33 -13.73 6.51
N SER A 184 6.49 -12.78 6.07
CA SER A 184 5.23 -12.46 6.74
C SER A 184 4.25 -13.63 6.65
N GLU A 185 3.53 -13.90 7.74
CA GLU A 185 2.44 -14.87 7.73
C GLU A 185 1.22 -14.25 7.02
N LEU A 186 0.75 -14.92 5.97
CA LEU A 186 -0.48 -14.54 5.26
C LEU A 186 -1.64 -15.38 5.80
N VAL A 187 -2.61 -14.74 6.43
CA VAL A 187 -3.80 -15.42 6.98
C VAL A 187 -4.94 -15.30 5.99
N THR A 188 -5.16 -16.35 5.17
CA THR A 188 -6.23 -16.39 4.16
C THR A 188 -7.45 -17.17 4.64
N GLU A 189 -8.59 -16.49 4.71
CA GLU A 189 -9.91 -17.07 4.97
C GLU A 189 -10.72 -17.18 3.67
N TRP A 190 -11.23 -18.39 3.39
CA TRP A 190 -12.07 -18.65 2.22
C TRP A 190 -13.54 -18.42 2.54
N LYS A 191 -14.21 -17.55 1.79
CA LYS A 191 -15.65 -17.31 1.91
C LYS A 191 -16.41 -18.20 0.92
N PRO A 192 -17.41 -18.99 1.37
CA PRO A 192 -18.24 -19.79 0.48
C PRO A 192 -18.98 -18.88 -0.51
N GLU A 193 -19.26 -19.39 -1.71
CA GLU A 193 -20.05 -18.65 -2.71
C GLU A 193 -21.42 -18.32 -2.13
N TYR A 194 -21.79 -17.04 -2.09
CA TYR A 194 -23.16 -16.64 -1.81
C TYR A 194 -24.04 -17.24 -2.92
N THR A 195 -24.79 -18.29 -2.60
CA THR A 195 -26.00 -18.62 -3.35
C THR A 195 -26.95 -17.46 -3.13
N VAL A 196 -27.04 -16.55 -4.11
CA VAL A 196 -28.17 -15.63 -4.20
C VAL A 196 -29.40 -16.50 -4.37
N VAL A 197 -30.08 -16.78 -3.26
CA VAL A 197 -31.44 -17.29 -3.30
C VAL A 197 -32.27 -16.13 -3.82
N HIS A 198 -32.46 -16.07 -5.14
CA HIS A 198 -33.58 -15.33 -5.67
C HIS A 198 -34.83 -16.00 -5.08
N GLU A 199 -35.43 -15.38 -4.06
CA GLU A 199 -36.81 -15.67 -3.71
C GLU A 199 -37.62 -15.45 -4.98
N GLU A 200 -38.03 -16.55 -5.62
CA GLU A 200 -38.95 -16.56 -6.74
C GLU A 200 -40.20 -15.78 -6.32
N GLN A 201 -40.35 -14.57 -6.87
CA GLN A 201 -41.62 -13.86 -6.84
C GLN A 201 -42.64 -14.71 -7.58
N THR A 202 -43.51 -15.39 -6.84
CA THR A 202 -44.68 -16.07 -7.39
C THR A 202 -45.70 -15.00 -7.80
N LEU A 203 -45.63 -14.56 -9.05
CA LEU A 203 -46.70 -13.81 -9.70
C LEU A 203 -47.89 -14.75 -9.95
N GLN A 204 -48.89 -14.73 -9.06
CA GLN A 204 -50.21 -15.29 -9.37
C GLN A 204 -50.96 -14.33 -10.30
N ILE A 205 -51.04 -14.67 -11.59
CA ILE A 205 -51.97 -14.03 -12.51
C ILE A 205 -53.33 -14.73 -12.35
N LEU A 206 -54.25 -14.11 -11.61
CA LEU A 206 -55.67 -14.45 -11.66
C LEU A 206 -56.27 -13.82 -12.91
N SER A 207 -56.46 -14.62 -13.95
CA SER A 207 -57.32 -14.24 -15.07
C SER A 207 -58.78 -14.25 -14.60
N ALA A 208 -59.39 -13.07 -14.59
CA ALA A 208 -60.84 -12.95 -14.49
C ALA A 208 -61.43 -13.25 -15.88
N HIS A 209 -62.32 -14.23 -15.97
CA HIS A 209 -63.23 -14.35 -17.10
C HIS A 209 -64.68 -14.24 -16.60
N LEU A 210 -65.41 -13.41 -17.35
CA LEU A 210 -66.78 -12.91 -17.20
C LEU A 210 -67.84 -13.98 -16.90
#